data_AF-A0A401QC39-F1
#
_entry.id   AF-A0A401QC39-F1
#
_cell.length_a   1.000
_cell.length_b   1.000
_cell.length_c   1.000
_cell.angle_alpha   90.00
_cell.angle_beta   90.00
_cell.angle_gamma   90.00
#
_symmetry.space_group_name_H-M   'P 1'
#
loop_
_entity.id
_entity.type
_entity.pdbx_description
1 polymer ?
#
loop_
_entity_poly.entity_id
_entity_poly.type
_entity_poly.pdbx_seq_one_letter_code
_entity_poly.pdbx_strand_id
1 'polypeptide(L)'
;YTCPFVEKFSIDIETYYKPDCGDQSNVFNLMSAEKRQRIVDVIDIVRDAISQTEYKPEEDPRLYRSMRTSRGPLSENWIESRRGQDSAVGVMCAYKLCKVEFRYWGMQSKIEQFIHDV
;
A
#
# COMPACT_ATOMS: atom_id res chain seq x y z
N TYR A 1 -16.25 -3.75 -1.91
CA TYR A 1 -16.70 -5.10 -1.53
C TYR A 1 -17.83 -4.97 -0.51
N THR A 2 -18.91 -5.75 -0.66
CA THR A 2 -20.08 -5.74 0.26
C THR A 2 -20.34 -7.16 0.78
N CYS A 3 -20.59 -7.31 2.08
CA CYS A 3 -20.90 -8.62 2.70
C CYS A 3 -22.42 -8.77 2.90
N PRO A 4 -23.09 -9.75 2.27
CA PRO A 4 -24.55 -9.89 2.34
C PRO A 4 -25.07 -10.27 3.74
N PHE A 5 -24.21 -10.74 4.65
CA PHE A 5 -24.58 -11.07 6.04
C PHE A 5 -24.29 -9.94 7.03
N VAL A 6 -23.64 -8.88 6.56
CA VAL A 6 -23.26 -7.70 7.35
C VAL A 6 -23.67 -6.49 6.54
N GLU A 7 -24.99 -6.25 6.47
CA GLU A 7 -25.61 -5.24 5.59
C GLU A 7 -25.06 -3.81 5.77
N LYS A 8 -24.39 -3.54 6.89
CA LYS A 8 -23.81 -2.23 7.22
C LYS A 8 -22.28 -2.22 7.19
N PHE A 9 -21.68 -3.09 6.38
CA PHE A 9 -20.24 -3.16 6.15
C PHE A 9 -19.87 -2.94 4.69
N SER A 10 -18.95 -2.02 4.43
CA SER A 10 -18.34 -1.84 3.11
C SER A 10 -16.83 -1.60 3.20
N ILE A 11 -16.12 -2.08 2.18
CA ILE A 11 -14.74 -1.68 1.88
C ILE A 11 -14.72 -1.12 0.47
N ASP A 12 -14.35 0.14 0.32
CA ASP A 12 -14.13 0.79 -0.97
C ASP A 12 -12.64 1.11 -1.13
N ILE A 13 -12.06 0.67 -2.25
CA ILE A 13 -10.65 0.90 -2.57
C ILE A 13 -10.57 1.69 -3.87
N GLU A 14 -10.19 2.96 -3.77
CA GLU A 14 -9.83 3.76 -4.93
C GLU A 14 -8.31 3.68 -5.15
N THR A 15 -7.85 3.48 -6.38
CA THR A 15 -6.41 3.36 -6.68
C THR A 15 -5.98 4.34 -7.77
N TYR A 16 -4.90 5.08 -7.52
CA TYR A 16 -4.17 5.82 -8.55
C TYR A 16 -2.77 5.25 -8.73
N TYR A 17 -2.34 5.18 -9.98
CA TYR A 17 -0.97 4.84 -10.34
C TYR A 17 -0.26 6.10 -10.81
N LYS A 18 0.86 6.45 -10.17
CA LYS A 18 1.66 7.62 -10.54
C LYS A 18 3.11 7.22 -10.83
N PRO A 19 3.76 7.84 -11.81
CA PRO A 19 5.17 7.58 -12.13
C PRO A 19 6.09 8.32 -11.15
N ASP A 20 5.98 8.02 -9.86
CA ASP A 20 6.77 8.58 -8.78
C ASP A 20 7.14 7.51 -7.74
N CYS A 21 7.85 7.93 -6.68
CA CYS A 21 8.30 7.07 -5.58
C CYS A 21 7.43 7.23 -4.31
N GLY A 22 6.14 7.58 -4.44
CA GLY A 22 5.25 7.78 -3.28
C GLY A 22 5.23 9.20 -2.71
N ASP A 23 5.61 10.20 -3.52
CA ASP A 23 5.89 11.57 -3.06
C ASP A 23 4.68 12.48 -2.91
N GLN A 24 3.53 12.04 -3.43
CA GLN A 24 2.31 12.85 -3.45
C GLN A 24 1.48 12.62 -2.20
N SER A 25 1.34 13.65 -1.37
CA SER A 25 0.60 13.57 -0.10
C SER A 25 -0.94 13.50 -0.26
N ASN A 26 -1.49 13.87 -1.43
CA ASN A 26 -2.93 13.97 -1.66
C ASN A 26 -3.38 13.69 -3.11
N VAL A 27 -3.08 12.51 -3.63
CA VAL A 27 -3.48 12.12 -5.00
C VAL A 27 -5.01 12.11 -5.19
N PHE A 28 -5.77 11.82 -4.14
CA PHE A 28 -7.23 11.69 -4.15
C PHE A 28 -7.99 13.01 -3.97
N ASN A 29 -7.29 14.15 -3.89
CA ASN A 29 -7.93 15.46 -3.65
C ASN A 29 -8.83 15.51 -2.40
N LEU A 30 -8.47 14.78 -1.35
CA LEU A 30 -9.22 14.74 -0.10
C LEU A 30 -9.30 16.11 0.56
N MET A 31 -10.45 16.39 1.18
CA MET A 31 -10.63 17.58 2.00
C MET A 31 -9.75 17.54 3.25
N SER A 32 -9.46 18.70 3.83
CA SER A 32 -8.61 18.81 5.03
C SER A 32 -9.12 17.97 6.21
N ALA A 33 -10.44 17.78 6.34
CA ALA A 33 -11.03 16.94 7.39
C ALA A 33 -10.70 15.45 7.18
N GLU A 34 -10.93 14.92 5.97
CA GLU A 34 -10.64 13.54 5.60
C GLU A 34 -9.14 13.22 5.71
N LYS A 35 -8.27 14.16 5.28
CA LYS A 35 -6.81 14.02 5.41
C LYS A 35 -6.35 13.81 6.85
N ARG A 36 -6.95 14.53 7.81
CA ARG A 36 -6.59 14.42 9.23
C ARG A 36 -7.02 13.11 9.85
N GLN A 37 -8.06 12.49 9.31
CA GLN A 37 -8.59 11.19 9.78
C GLN A 37 -7.86 10.01 9.14
N ARG A 38 -7.27 10.20 7.95
CA ARG A 38 -6.54 9.17 7.24
C ARG A 38 -5.23 8.80 7.94
N ILE A 39 -4.98 7.51 8.04
CA ILE A 39 -3.66 6.94 8.35
C ILE A 39 -2.95 6.65 7.03
N VAL A 40 -1.68 7.07 6.91
CA VAL A 40 -0.85 6.74 5.76
C VAL A 40 0.04 5.58 6.15
N ASP A 41 -0.14 4.47 5.44
CA ASP A 41 0.71 3.29 5.55
C ASP A 41 1.55 3.14 4.27
N VAL A 42 2.86 3.02 4.43
CA VAL A 42 3.81 2.94 3.33
C VAL A 42 4.36 1.52 3.31
N ILE A 43 4.00 0.77 2.27
CA ILE A 43 4.47 -0.59 2.06
C ILE A 43 5.79 -0.55 1.29
N ASP A 44 6.86 -1.07 1.88
CA ASP A 44 8.17 -1.27 1.26
C ASP A 44 8.45 -2.77 1.08
N ILE A 45 8.36 -3.23 -0.16
CA ILE A 45 8.57 -4.64 -0.55
C ILE A 45 9.96 -5.20 -0.21
N VAL A 46 10.92 -4.37 0.20
CA VAL A 46 12.26 -4.79 0.64
C VAL A 46 12.43 -4.73 2.16
N ARG A 47 11.87 -3.70 2.80
CA ARG A 47 12.11 -3.42 4.23
C ARG A 47 11.02 -3.96 5.14
N ASP A 48 9.81 -4.15 4.64
CA ASP A 48 8.70 -4.65 5.44
C ASP A 48 8.99 -6.08 5.91
N ALA A 49 8.73 -6.32 7.19
CA ALA A 49 8.98 -7.63 7.79
C ALA A 49 7.96 -8.65 7.28
N ILE A 50 8.46 -9.79 6.82
CA ILE A 50 7.64 -10.96 6.45
C ILE A 50 7.84 -12.03 7.53
N SER A 51 6.76 -12.66 7.97
CA SER A 51 6.85 -13.75 8.95
C SER A 51 7.70 -14.89 8.40
N GLN A 52 8.45 -15.59 9.27
CA GLN A 52 9.30 -16.71 8.83
C GLN A 52 8.51 -17.83 8.14
N THR A 53 7.24 -18.00 8.51
CA THR A 53 6.34 -19.00 7.93
C THR A 53 5.82 -18.65 6.54
N GLU A 54 5.74 -17.35 6.22
CA GLU A 54 5.28 -16.87 4.92
C GLU A 54 6.45 -16.55 3.98
N TYR A 55 7.65 -16.33 4.53
CA TYR A 55 8.83 -15.99 3.75
C TYR A 55 9.23 -17.11 2.79
N LYS A 56 9.38 -16.74 1.53
CA LYS A 56 9.90 -17.60 0.47
C LYS A 56 11.07 -16.90 -0.23
N PRO A 57 12.28 -17.51 -0.26
CA PRO A 57 13.44 -16.92 -0.92
C PRO A 57 13.21 -16.56 -2.39
N GLU A 58 12.38 -17.33 -3.09
CA GLU A 58 12.03 -17.11 -4.50
C GLU A 58 11.12 -15.89 -4.74
N GLU A 59 10.45 -15.40 -3.70
CA GLU A 59 9.60 -14.20 -3.73
C GLU A 59 10.33 -12.96 -3.19
N ASP A 60 11.57 -13.10 -2.67
CA ASP A 60 12.33 -12.00 -2.06
C ASP A 60 12.95 -11.06 -3.12
N PRO A 61 12.54 -9.77 -3.20
CA PRO A 61 13.09 -8.81 -4.15
C PRO A 61 14.58 -8.49 -3.94
N ARG A 62 15.13 -8.76 -2.75
CA ARG A 62 16.55 -8.60 -2.41
C ARG A 62 17.42 -9.71 -3.01
N LEU A 63 16.81 -10.84 -3.36
CA LEU A 63 17.50 -11.98 -3.95
C LEU A 63 17.18 -12.10 -5.45
N TYR A 64 15.96 -11.75 -5.84
CA TYR A 64 15.48 -11.93 -7.20
C TYR A 64 16.15 -10.99 -8.22
N ARG A 65 16.55 -11.57 -9.36
CA ARG A 65 16.97 -10.81 -10.56
C ARG A 65 16.26 -11.33 -11.79
N SER A 66 15.62 -10.44 -12.54
CA SER A 66 14.97 -10.76 -13.80
C SER A 66 16.00 -11.08 -14.88
N MET A 67 15.97 -12.28 -15.47
CA MET A 67 16.86 -12.63 -16.59
C MET A 67 16.55 -11.85 -17.87
N ARG A 68 15.30 -11.41 -18.06
CA ARG A 68 14.86 -10.70 -19.29
C ARG A 68 15.13 -9.21 -19.26
N THR A 69 14.97 -8.59 -18.10
CA THR A 69 15.05 -7.12 -17.95
C THR A 69 16.24 -6.66 -17.12
N SER A 70 16.95 -7.61 -16.50
CA SER A 70 18.06 -7.34 -15.57
C SER A 70 17.70 -6.48 -14.36
N ARG A 71 16.41 -6.27 -14.08
CA ARG A 71 15.93 -5.60 -12.86
C ARG A 71 16.20 -6.49 -11.65
N GLY A 72 16.52 -5.83 -10.52
CA GLY A 72 16.87 -6.49 -9.28
C GLY A 72 18.33 -7.00 -9.24
N PRO A 73 18.80 -7.50 -8.09
CA PRO A 73 18.12 -7.43 -6.80
C PRO A 73 17.92 -5.99 -6.32
N LEU A 74 16.89 -5.76 -5.52
CA LEU A 74 16.64 -4.47 -4.88
C LEU A 74 17.46 -4.37 -3.60
N SER A 75 18.24 -3.30 -3.46
CA SER A 75 18.96 -3.00 -2.23
C SER A 75 18.04 -2.37 -1.19
N GLU A 76 18.49 -2.30 0.06
CA GLU A 76 17.72 -1.62 1.12
C GLU A 76 17.41 -0.15 0.80
N ASN A 77 18.24 0.52 0.00
CA ASN A 77 18.06 1.91 -0.43
C ASN A 77 17.47 2.05 -1.86
N TRP A 78 16.73 1.03 -2.33
CA TRP A 78 16.25 0.99 -3.71
C TRP A 78 15.36 2.18 -4.06
N ILE A 79 14.51 2.64 -3.13
CA ILE A 79 13.64 3.81 -3.34
C ILE A 79 14.49 5.07 -3.50
N GLU A 80 15.41 5.33 -2.57
CA GLU A 80 16.25 6.52 -2.58
C GLU A 80 17.16 6.57 -3.81
N SER A 81 17.67 5.42 -4.25
CA SER A 81 18.49 5.31 -5.47
C SER A 81 17.74 5.69 -6.75
N ARG A 82 16.40 5.65 -6.73
CA ARG A 82 15.53 5.96 -7.87
C ARG A 82 15.03 7.39 -7.86
N ARG A 83 15.04 8.05 -6.70
CA ARG A 83 14.69 9.47 -6.58
C ARG A 83 15.64 10.31 -7.43
N GLY A 84 15.09 11.14 -8.31
CA GLY A 84 15.86 12.04 -9.17
C GLY A 84 16.49 11.41 -10.42
N GLN A 85 16.25 10.12 -10.70
CA GLN A 85 16.51 9.55 -12.02
C GLN A 85 15.35 9.90 -12.95
N ASP A 86 15.62 10.09 -14.26
CA ASP A 86 14.56 10.33 -15.25
C ASP A 86 13.44 9.29 -15.13
N SER A 87 12.19 9.75 -15.18
CA SER A 87 10.98 8.91 -15.06
C SER A 87 10.87 7.81 -16.12
N ALA A 88 11.75 7.80 -17.12
CA ALA A 88 11.95 6.70 -18.05
C ALA A 88 12.42 5.41 -17.34
N VAL A 89 12.97 5.52 -16.12
CA VAL A 89 13.47 4.39 -15.33
C VAL A 89 12.38 3.86 -14.39
N GLY A 90 11.31 3.31 -14.99
CA GLY A 90 10.59 2.09 -14.55
C GLY A 90 10.03 1.98 -13.13
N VAL A 91 9.93 3.05 -12.34
CA VAL A 91 9.30 3.04 -11.00
C VAL A 91 7.96 3.78 -11.04
N MET A 92 7.02 3.27 -10.26
CA MET A 92 5.69 3.84 -10.08
C MET A 92 5.23 3.57 -8.65
N CYS A 93 4.29 4.37 -8.17
CA CYS A 93 3.63 4.16 -6.90
C CYS A 93 2.13 3.93 -7.13
N ALA A 94 1.60 2.90 -6.48
CA ALA A 94 0.17 2.65 -6.38
C ALA A 94 -0.35 3.26 -5.09
N TYR A 95 -1.05 4.39 -5.20
CA TYR A 95 -1.75 5.01 -4.08
C TYR A 95 -3.11 4.33 -3.94
N LYS A 96 -3.37 3.68 -2.80
CA LYS A 96 -4.62 2.98 -2.51
C LYS A 96 -5.32 3.69 -1.35
N LEU A 97 -6.50 4.23 -1.59
CA LEU A 97 -7.34 4.79 -0.54
C LEU A 97 -8.38 3.75 -0.16
N CYS A 98 -8.15 3.07 0.95
CA CYS A 98 -9.08 2.11 1.52
C CYS A 98 -10.01 2.83 2.50
N LYS A 99 -11.31 2.83 2.20
CA LYS A 99 -12.35 3.31 3.10
C LYS A 99 -13.10 2.10 3.63
N VAL A 100 -13.11 1.95 4.94
CA VAL A 100 -13.84 0.91 5.65
C VAL A 100 -14.98 1.58 6.41
N GLU A 101 -16.19 1.07 6.26
CA GLU A 101 -17.35 1.57 6.99
C GLU A 101 -18.05 0.40 7.69
N PHE A 102 -18.28 0.51 9.00
CA PHE A 102 -18.98 -0.50 9.79
C PHE A 102 -20.01 0.13 10.73
N ARG A 103 -21.28 0.20 10.32
CA ARG A 103 -22.34 0.90 11.08
C ARG A 103 -23.11 0.00 12.05
N TYR A 104 -22.44 -0.64 13.00
CA TYR A 104 -23.09 -1.37 14.12
C TYR A 104 -22.85 -0.71 15.47
N TRP A 105 -23.93 -0.49 16.21
CA TRP A 105 -23.90 0.15 17.52
C TRP A 105 -23.05 -0.65 18.51
N GLY A 106 -22.07 0.01 19.14
CA GLY A 106 -21.19 -0.57 20.16
C GLY A 106 -19.96 -1.34 19.64
N MET A 107 -19.79 -1.53 18.33
CA MET A 107 -18.67 -2.30 17.76
C MET A 107 -17.89 -1.61 16.63
N GLN A 108 -18.32 -0.42 16.18
CA GLN A 108 -17.73 0.32 15.06
C GLN A 108 -16.20 0.45 15.11
N SER A 109 -15.67 1.18 16.09
CA SER A 109 -14.24 1.52 16.11
C SER A 109 -13.31 0.31 16.29
N LYS A 110 -13.74 -0.74 17.00
CA LYS A 110 -12.92 -1.95 17.22
C LYS A 110 -12.80 -2.80 15.95
N ILE A 111 -13.86 -2.89 15.16
CA ILE A 111 -13.88 -3.70 13.94
C ILE A 111 -13.23 -2.95 12.78
N GLU A 112 -13.45 -1.64 12.66
CA GLU A 112 -12.77 -0.82 11.64
C GLU A 112 -11.24 -0.87 11.81
N GLN A 113 -10.73 -0.77 13.05
CA GLN A 113 -9.29 -0.91 13.32
C GLN A 113 -8.76 -2.30 12.96
N PHE A 114 -9.45 -3.38 13.36
CA PHE A 114 -9.03 -4.75 13.04
C PHE A 114 -8.90 -4.99 11.53
N ILE A 115 -9.78 -4.42 10.71
CA ILE A 115 -9.75 -4.59 9.25
C ILE A 115 -8.58 -3.85 8.60
N HIS A 116 -8.10 -2.77 9.22
CA HIS A 116 -6.90 -2.07 8.79
C HIS A 116 -5.61 -2.75 9.27
N ASP A 117 -5.67 -3.49 10.38
CA ASP A 117 -4.53 -4.19 10.98
C ASP A 117 -4.31 -5.61 10.40
N VAL A 118 -5.30 -6.18 9.69
CA VAL A 118 -5.27 -7.51 9.05
C VAL A 118 -4.91 -7.43 7.59
#